data_AF-A0A452ZZF1-F1
#
_entry.id   AF-A0A452ZZF1-F1
#
_cell.length_a   1.000
_cell.length_b   1.000
_cell.length_c   1.000
_cell.angle_alpha   90.00
_cell.angle_beta   90.00
_cell.angle_gamma   90.00
#
_symmetry.space_group_name_H-M   'P 1'
#
loop_
_entity.id
_entity.type
_entity.pdbx_description
1 polymer ?
#
loop_
_entity_poly.entity_id
_entity_poly.type
_entity_poly.pdbx_seq_one_letter_code
_entity_poly.pdbx_strand_id
1 'polypeptide(L)'
;MPVVGWVLLYILKKDNLINKLVSEAEIPEPPLFTSTHRWEDTPEQNVSLTKPGLSPAERVREAVDCLPTRLESPLAADVPPSSSLKRWTIMDFSRAYSSGETTPVQVAKRFLAAVKECSGPTMNMAFFISCDPEDVLKQAEESTLRYQTGTPLSVMDGVLVAVKDEIDCLPYPTTG
;
A
#
# COMPACT_ATOMS: atom_id res chain seq x y z
N MET A 1 29.46 -20.38 23.86
CA MET A 1 29.01 -21.17 25.03
C MET A 1 27.50 -21.39 24.93
N PRO A 2 27.03 -22.60 24.60
CA PRO A 2 25.62 -22.89 24.32
C PRO A 2 24.67 -22.70 25.52
N VAL A 3 25.20 -22.63 26.75
CA VAL A 3 24.39 -22.52 27.98
C VAL A 3 23.96 -21.08 28.29
N VAL A 4 24.76 -20.08 27.93
CA VAL A 4 24.52 -18.67 28.27
C VAL A 4 23.25 -18.14 27.59
N GLY A 5 23.00 -18.52 26.34
CA GLY A 5 21.81 -18.10 25.59
C GLY A 5 20.51 -18.56 26.25
N TRP A 6 20.45 -19.79 26.74
CA TRP A 6 19.27 -20.33 27.44
C TRP A 6 18.99 -19.61 28.75
N VAL A 7 20.04 -19.32 29.54
CA VAL A 7 19.92 -18.59 30.80
C VAL A 7 19.39 -17.17 30.54
N LEU A 8 19.93 -16.48 29.54
CA LEU A 8 19.48 -15.13 29.18
C LEU A 8 18.02 -15.13 28.70
N LEU A 9 17.65 -16.06 27.81
CA LEU A 9 16.27 -16.19 27.33
C LEU A 9 15.29 -16.45 28.49
N TYR A 10 15.68 -17.30 29.45
CA TYR A 10 14.85 -17.55 30.63
C TYR A 10 14.62 -16.28 31.46
N ILE A 11 15.67 -15.48 31.70
CA ILE A 11 15.56 -14.20 32.42
C ILE A 11 14.63 -13.25 31.66
N LEU A 12 14.82 -13.08 30.34
CA LEU A 12 13.96 -12.23 29.52
C LEU A 12 12.49 -12.67 29.56
N LYS A 13 12.21 -13.98 29.46
CA LYS A 13 10.83 -14.50 29.55
C LYS A 13 10.22 -14.30 30.94
N LYS A 14 11.03 -14.44 32.00
CA LYS A 14 10.58 -14.21 33.37
C LYS A 14 10.25 -12.73 33.62
N ASP A 15 11.16 -11.83 33.23
CA ASP A 15 11.02 -10.40 33.48
C ASP A 15 9.88 -9.78 32.66
N ASN A 16 9.59 -10.34 31.49
CA ASN A 16 8.44 -9.97 30.65
C ASN A 16 7.16 -10.78 30.96
N LEU A 17 7.11 -11.47 32.11
CA LEU A 17 5.94 -12.24 32.60
C LEU A 17 5.46 -13.40 31.70
N ILE A 18 6.19 -13.75 30.63
CA ILE A 18 5.82 -14.83 29.70
C ILE A 18 5.69 -16.16 30.45
N ASN A 19 6.61 -16.48 31.36
CA ASN A 19 6.52 -17.73 32.13
C ASN A 19 5.27 -17.75 33.02
N LYS A 20 4.97 -16.63 33.68
CA LYS A 20 3.79 -16.50 34.56
C LYS A 20 2.48 -16.64 33.77
N LEU A 21 2.39 -16.03 32.59
CA LEU A 21 1.15 -15.93 31.80
C LEU A 21 0.94 -17.10 30.82
N VAL A 22 2.01 -17.77 30.39
CA VAL A 22 1.93 -18.82 29.36
C VAL A 22 2.26 -20.21 29.93
N SER A 23 3.25 -20.31 30.81
CA SER A 23 3.72 -21.61 31.32
C SER A 23 3.10 -22.01 32.67
N GLU A 24 2.88 -21.03 33.55
CA GLU A 24 2.41 -21.24 34.93
C GLU A 24 0.91 -20.93 35.11
N ALA A 25 0.30 -20.23 34.15
CA ALA A 25 -1.11 -19.88 34.20
C ALA A 25 -1.99 -21.08 33.83
N GLU A 26 -3.08 -21.25 34.57
CA GLU A 26 -4.16 -22.17 34.23
C GLU A 26 -5.16 -21.40 33.34
N ILE A 27 -5.21 -21.73 32.05
CA ILE A 27 -6.12 -21.11 31.09
C ILE A 27 -7.27 -22.10 30.84
N PRO A 28 -8.48 -21.85 31.37
CA PRO A 28 -9.59 -22.78 31.28
C PRO A 28 -10.22 -22.81 29.88
N GLU A 29 -10.06 -21.75 29.09
CA GLU A 29 -10.57 -21.68 27.72
C GLU A 29 -9.80 -22.63 26.78
N PRO A 30 -10.50 -23.35 25.88
CA PRO A 30 -9.82 -24.14 24.86
C PRO A 30 -9.10 -23.23 23.85
N PRO A 31 -8.01 -23.72 23.22
CA PRO A 31 -7.25 -22.92 22.27
C PRO A 31 -8.07 -22.61 21.01
N LEU A 32 -8.00 -21.36 20.57
CA LEU A 32 -8.58 -20.86 19.33
C LEU A 32 -7.47 -20.58 18.31
N PHE A 33 -7.25 -21.50 17.37
CA PHE A 33 -6.14 -21.41 16.39
C PHE A 33 -6.41 -20.44 15.24
N THR A 34 -7.69 -20.19 14.93
CA THR A 34 -8.14 -19.26 13.88
C THR A 34 -9.34 -18.50 14.38
N SER A 35 -9.54 -17.28 13.89
CA SER A 35 -10.75 -16.51 14.18
C SER A 35 -12.02 -17.32 13.88
N THR A 36 -12.91 -17.47 14.87
CA THR A 36 -14.23 -18.12 14.73
C THR A 36 -15.37 -17.12 14.77
N HIS A 37 -15.11 -15.83 14.54
CA HIS A 37 -16.17 -14.84 14.41
C HIS A 37 -17.15 -15.32 13.32
N ARG A 38 -18.42 -15.52 13.70
CA ARG A 38 -19.49 -15.86 12.75
C ARG A 38 -19.80 -14.59 11.95
N TRP A 39 -19.62 -14.67 10.64
CA TRP A 39 -19.76 -13.59 9.64
C TRP A 39 -21.19 -13.02 9.49
N GLU A 40 -22.15 -13.37 10.35
CA GLU A 40 -23.47 -12.73 10.33
C GLU A 40 -23.38 -11.37 11.01
N ASP A 41 -22.68 -10.44 10.35
CA ASP A 41 -22.65 -9.04 10.73
C ASP A 41 -24.03 -8.42 10.57
N THR A 42 -24.34 -7.45 11.44
CA THR A 42 -25.52 -6.60 11.23
C THR A 42 -25.35 -5.90 9.88
N PRO A 43 -26.33 -5.97 8.95
CA PRO A 43 -26.14 -5.43 7.61
C PRO A 43 -25.81 -3.94 7.70
N GLU A 44 -24.62 -3.59 7.19
CA GLU A 44 -24.15 -2.21 7.16
C GLU A 44 -25.12 -1.35 6.34
N GLN A 45 -25.40 -0.14 6.82
CA GLN A 45 -26.30 0.80 6.14
C GLN A 45 -25.49 1.74 5.23
N ASN A 46 -26.09 2.18 4.12
CA ASN A 46 -25.48 3.11 3.17
C ASN A 46 -24.18 2.59 2.51
N VAL A 47 -24.08 1.28 2.31
CA VAL A 47 -22.98 0.64 1.58
C VAL A 47 -23.45 0.16 0.21
N SER A 48 -22.57 0.26 -0.77
CA SER A 48 -22.73 -0.39 -2.08
C SER A 48 -22.02 -1.73 -2.05
N LEU A 49 -22.77 -2.82 -2.01
CA LEU A 49 -22.19 -4.17 -2.04
C LEU A 49 -21.66 -4.48 -3.44
N THR A 50 -20.35 -4.70 -3.53
CA THR A 50 -19.72 -5.12 -4.79
C THR A 50 -20.24 -6.49 -5.23
N LYS A 51 -20.47 -6.66 -6.53
CA LYS A 51 -21.00 -7.92 -7.07
C LYS A 51 -19.91 -9.00 -7.03
N PRO A 52 -20.25 -10.26 -6.69
CA PRO A 52 -19.30 -11.34 -6.76
C PRO A 52 -18.86 -11.58 -8.21
N GLY A 53 -17.57 -11.86 -8.39
CA GLY A 53 -17.00 -12.23 -9.71
C GLY A 53 -16.58 -11.07 -10.62
N LEU A 54 -16.72 -9.81 -10.20
CA LEU A 54 -16.21 -8.67 -10.98
C LEU A 54 -14.68 -8.71 -11.12
N SER A 55 -14.17 -8.29 -12.28
CA SER A 55 -12.74 -8.08 -12.49
C SER A 55 -12.21 -6.93 -11.60
N PRO A 56 -10.90 -6.88 -11.30
CA PRO A 56 -10.33 -5.77 -10.54
C PRO A 56 -10.66 -4.38 -11.13
N ALA A 57 -10.65 -4.22 -12.45
CA ALA A 57 -10.97 -2.96 -13.11
C ALA A 57 -12.43 -2.54 -12.94
N GLU A 58 -13.37 -3.49 -12.97
CA GLU A 58 -14.79 -3.23 -12.70
C GLU A 58 -15.03 -2.84 -11.24
N ARG A 59 -14.36 -3.51 -10.29
CA ARG A 59 -14.42 -3.13 -8.87
C ARG A 59 -13.86 -1.75 -8.62
N VAL A 60 -12.78 -1.37 -9.31
CA VAL A 60 -12.23 -0.01 -9.25
C VAL A 60 -13.25 1.00 -9.79
N ARG A 61 -14.01 0.66 -10.84
CA ARG A 61 -15.08 1.54 -11.35
C ARG A 61 -16.20 1.73 -10.32
N GLU A 62 -16.71 0.65 -9.73
CA GLU A 62 -17.72 0.74 -8.66
C GLU A 62 -17.21 1.57 -7.46
N ALA A 63 -15.92 1.44 -7.11
CA ALA A 63 -15.30 2.23 -6.06
C ALA A 63 -15.23 3.72 -6.42
N VAL A 64 -14.91 4.06 -7.67
CA VAL A 64 -14.90 5.45 -8.17
C VAL A 64 -16.30 6.07 -8.12
N ASP A 65 -17.35 5.30 -8.44
CA ASP A 65 -18.73 5.78 -8.35
C ASP A 65 -19.17 6.07 -6.90
N CYS A 66 -18.49 5.47 -5.92
CA CYS A 66 -18.69 5.75 -4.49
C CYS A 66 -17.90 6.96 -3.99
N LEU A 67 -17.00 7.53 -4.80
CA LEU A 67 -16.23 8.72 -4.42
C LEU A 67 -17.06 9.99 -4.60
N PRO A 68 -16.87 11.00 -3.74
CA PRO A 68 -17.52 12.29 -3.94
C PRO A 68 -17.05 12.94 -5.25
N THR A 69 -17.98 13.47 -6.04
CA THR A 69 -17.72 14.16 -7.33
C THR A 69 -16.73 15.32 -7.20
N ARG A 70 -16.60 15.87 -5.99
CA ARG A 70 -15.62 16.88 -5.62
C ARG A 70 -15.15 16.59 -4.20
N LEU A 71 -13.84 16.39 -4.03
CA LEU A 71 -13.18 16.58 -2.73
C LEU A 71 -13.13 18.09 -2.44
N GLU A 72 -14.29 18.75 -2.42
CA GLU A 72 -14.37 20.04 -1.77
C GLU A 72 -14.15 19.77 -0.29
N SER A 73 -12.99 20.20 0.20
CA SER A 73 -12.73 20.28 1.63
C SER A 73 -13.85 21.15 2.23
N PRO A 74 -14.76 20.59 3.07
CA PRO A 74 -15.77 21.39 3.75
C PRO A 74 -15.12 22.42 4.70
N LEU A 75 -13.82 22.26 4.98
CA LEU A 75 -13.01 23.13 5.81
C LEU A 75 -12.34 24.29 5.03
N ALA A 76 -12.54 24.42 3.72
CA ALA A 76 -11.84 25.39 2.88
C ALA A 76 -12.65 26.63 2.48
N ALA A 77 -13.90 26.78 2.92
CA ALA A 77 -14.71 27.95 2.56
C ALA A 77 -14.22 29.25 3.24
N ASP A 78 -13.56 29.16 4.40
CA ASP A 78 -13.18 30.33 5.23
C ASP A 78 -11.68 30.43 5.55
N VAL A 79 -10.83 29.56 4.99
CA VAL A 79 -9.37 29.62 5.25
C VAL A 79 -8.72 30.40 4.10
N PRO A 80 -8.02 31.52 4.36
CA PRO A 80 -7.24 32.22 3.33
C PRO A 80 -6.24 31.23 2.71
N PRO A 81 -5.79 31.42 1.46
CA PRO A 81 -4.89 30.49 0.77
C PRO A 81 -3.47 30.53 1.39
N SER A 82 -3.33 30.12 2.65
CA SER A 82 -2.12 29.51 3.13
C SER A 82 -2.07 28.14 2.45
N SER A 83 -0.98 27.88 1.76
CA SER A 83 -0.73 26.68 0.99
C SER A 83 -0.75 25.45 1.90
N SER A 84 -1.94 24.91 2.17
CA SER A 84 -2.07 23.57 2.72
C SER A 84 -1.36 22.62 1.76
N LEU A 85 -0.29 21.98 2.23
CA LEU A 85 0.42 20.97 1.48
C LEU A 85 -0.55 19.81 1.24
N LYS A 86 -1.06 19.71 0.02
CA LYS A 86 -1.90 18.60 -0.41
C LYS A 86 -1.03 17.53 -1.07
N ARG A 87 -1.29 16.27 -0.71
CA ARG A 87 -0.72 15.12 -1.42
C ARG A 87 -1.52 14.86 -2.68
N TRP A 88 -0.83 14.37 -3.71
CA TRP A 88 -1.47 13.92 -4.93
C TRP A 88 -2.30 12.66 -4.68
N THR A 89 -3.48 12.61 -5.30
CA THR A 89 -4.38 11.45 -5.27
C THR A 89 -4.24 10.61 -6.54
N ILE A 90 -4.74 9.37 -6.51
CA ILE A 90 -4.86 8.51 -7.71
C ILE A 90 -5.61 9.22 -8.84
N MET A 91 -6.68 9.96 -8.48
CA MET A 91 -7.49 10.68 -9.46
C MET A 91 -6.73 11.86 -10.10
N ASP A 92 -5.81 12.50 -9.38
CA ASP A 92 -4.97 13.56 -9.95
C ASP A 92 -4.02 12.98 -11.00
N PHE A 93 -3.38 11.84 -10.70
CA PHE A 93 -2.52 11.15 -11.68
C PHE A 93 -3.32 10.67 -12.90
N SER A 94 -4.44 9.98 -12.69
CA SER A 94 -5.29 9.48 -13.77
C SER A 94 -5.78 10.62 -14.67
N ARG A 95 -6.17 11.77 -14.08
CA ARG A 95 -6.57 12.97 -14.83
C ARG A 95 -5.41 13.56 -15.63
N ALA A 96 -4.24 13.71 -15.02
CA ALA A 96 -3.07 14.29 -15.68
C ALA A 96 -2.53 13.40 -16.82
N TYR A 97 -2.65 12.08 -16.68
CA TYR A 97 -2.34 11.13 -17.76
C TYR A 97 -3.37 11.20 -18.89
N SER A 98 -4.66 11.27 -18.55
CA SER A 98 -5.74 11.34 -19.54
C SER A 98 -5.77 12.67 -20.31
N SER A 99 -5.38 13.77 -19.67
CA SER A 99 -5.28 15.09 -20.32
C SER A 99 -4.00 15.27 -21.14
N GLY A 100 -3.03 14.36 -20.99
CA GLY A 100 -1.70 14.48 -21.58
C GLY A 100 -0.81 15.55 -20.90
N GLU A 101 -1.22 16.09 -19.75
CA GLU A 101 -0.40 17.01 -18.95
C GLU A 101 0.91 16.36 -18.51
N THR A 102 0.85 15.07 -18.18
CA THR A 102 2.03 14.25 -17.95
C THR A 102 1.79 12.81 -18.42
N THR A 103 2.79 11.94 -18.27
CA THR A 103 2.74 10.53 -18.65
C THR A 103 3.25 9.64 -17.51
N PRO A 104 2.81 8.38 -17.42
CA PRO A 104 3.39 7.40 -16.51
C PRO A 104 4.93 7.34 -16.61
N VAL A 105 5.51 7.40 -17.81
CA VAL A 105 6.98 7.43 -18.00
C VAL A 105 7.64 8.65 -17.34
N GLN A 106 7.07 9.85 -17.48
CA GLN A 106 7.62 11.04 -16.84
C GLN A 106 7.58 10.94 -15.31
N VAL A 107 6.48 10.40 -14.77
CA VAL A 107 6.34 10.16 -13.33
C VAL A 107 7.34 9.11 -12.83
N ALA A 108 7.48 7.99 -13.54
CA ALA A 108 8.43 6.92 -13.22
C ALA A 108 9.88 7.42 -13.23
N LYS A 109 10.28 8.21 -14.24
CA LYS A 109 11.62 8.83 -14.29
C LYS A 109 11.89 9.73 -13.08
N ARG A 110 10.91 10.54 -12.70
CA ARG A 110 11.02 11.41 -11.52
C ARG A 110 11.11 10.60 -10.22
N PHE A 111 10.32 9.55 -10.09
CA PHE A 111 10.38 8.63 -8.96
C PHE A 111 11.76 7.98 -8.84
N LEU A 112 12.30 7.40 -9.92
CA LEU A 112 13.62 6.75 -9.92
C LEU A 112 14.75 7.73 -9.60
N ALA A 113 14.66 8.99 -10.05
CA ALA A 113 15.60 10.03 -9.67
C ALA A 113 15.58 10.29 -8.16
N ALA A 114 14.39 10.36 -7.55
CA ALA A 114 14.24 10.51 -6.10
C ALA A 114 14.74 9.28 -5.32
N VAL A 115 14.46 8.06 -5.79
CA VAL A 115 14.99 6.82 -5.18
C VAL A 115 16.52 6.84 -5.18
N LYS A 116 17.15 7.23 -6.30
CA LYS A 116 18.60 7.33 -6.43
C LYS A 116 19.18 8.40 -5.49
N GLU A 117 18.51 9.54 -5.35
CA GLU A 117 18.93 10.62 -4.45
C GLU A 117 18.87 10.17 -2.98
N CYS A 118 17.75 9.56 -2.56
CA CYS A 118 17.58 9.07 -1.19
C CYS A 118 18.53 7.91 -0.83
N SER A 119 18.84 7.04 -1.79
CA SER A 119 19.76 5.92 -1.60
C SER A 119 21.23 6.34 -1.72
N GLY A 120 21.50 7.59 -2.11
CA GLY A 120 22.85 8.12 -2.24
C GLY A 120 23.57 8.24 -0.89
N PRO A 121 24.90 8.43 -0.91
CA PRO A 121 25.73 8.48 0.30
C PRO A 121 25.39 9.62 1.25
N THR A 122 24.67 10.64 0.78
CA THR A 122 24.24 11.80 1.57
C THR A 122 23.11 11.48 2.53
N MET A 123 22.12 10.68 2.11
CA MET A 123 20.92 10.40 2.89
C MET A 123 20.90 8.96 3.41
N ASN A 124 21.47 8.02 2.67
CA ASN A 124 21.57 6.61 3.02
C ASN A 124 20.22 6.01 3.48
N MET A 125 19.13 6.46 2.85
CA MET A 125 17.77 6.02 3.15
C MET A 125 17.40 4.89 2.19
N ALA A 126 17.50 3.65 2.68
CA ALA A 126 17.15 2.45 1.93
C ALA A 126 15.62 2.18 1.95
N PHE A 127 14.82 3.09 1.38
CA PHE A 127 13.36 2.90 1.32
C PHE A 127 12.94 1.67 0.51
N PHE A 128 13.74 1.31 -0.49
CA PHE A 128 13.55 0.12 -1.31
C PHE A 128 14.80 -0.74 -1.19
N ILE A 129 14.62 -2.01 -0.81
CA ILE A 129 15.71 -3.00 -0.80
C ILE A 129 15.90 -3.62 -2.18
N SER A 130 14.87 -3.55 -3.03
CA SER A 130 14.89 -3.98 -4.42
C SER A 130 14.02 -3.04 -5.26
N CYS A 131 14.59 -2.47 -6.32
CA CYS A 131 13.91 -1.57 -7.26
C CYS A 131 14.74 -1.53 -8.55
N ASP A 132 14.24 -2.16 -9.61
CA ASP A 132 14.91 -2.21 -10.90
C ASP A 132 14.41 -1.06 -11.80
N PRO A 133 15.26 -0.06 -12.12
CA PRO A 133 14.87 1.04 -12.99
C PRO A 133 14.38 0.60 -14.37
N GLU A 134 14.91 -0.49 -14.92
CA GLU A 134 14.54 -0.96 -16.26
C GLU A 134 13.13 -1.55 -16.24
N ASP A 135 12.81 -2.37 -15.26
CA ASP A 135 11.48 -2.94 -15.06
C ASP A 135 10.42 -1.85 -14.79
N VAL A 136 10.72 -0.89 -13.90
CA VAL A 136 9.82 0.24 -13.61
C VAL A 136 9.54 1.08 -14.86
N LEU A 137 10.56 1.38 -15.66
CA LEU A 137 10.40 2.14 -16.90
C LEU A 137 9.61 1.37 -17.95
N LYS A 138 9.88 0.07 -18.11
CA LYS A 138 9.14 -0.79 -19.05
C LYS A 138 7.64 -0.80 -18.73
N GLN A 139 7.26 -1.01 -17.47
CA GLN A 139 5.85 -0.99 -17.07
C GLN A 139 5.21 0.40 -17.31
N ALA A 140 5.96 1.48 -17.07
CA ALA A 140 5.48 2.84 -17.32
C ALA A 140 5.31 3.15 -18.81
N GLU A 141 6.18 2.62 -19.68
CA GLU A 141 6.07 2.74 -21.15
C GLU A 141 4.79 2.05 -21.66
N GLU A 142 4.52 0.84 -21.20
CA GLU A 142 3.30 0.10 -21.54
C GLU A 142 2.03 0.84 -21.09
N SER A 143 2.05 1.43 -19.89
CA SER A 143 0.95 2.27 -19.40
C SER A 143 0.79 3.55 -20.22
N THR A 144 1.91 4.22 -20.55
CA THR A 144 1.89 5.44 -21.37
C THR A 144 1.29 5.18 -22.74
N LEU A 145 1.62 4.04 -23.36
CA LEU A 145 1.03 3.65 -24.64
C LEU A 145 -0.49 3.50 -24.53
N ARG A 146 -1.00 2.86 -23.47
CA ARG A 146 -2.44 2.70 -23.24
C ARG A 146 -3.16 4.04 -23.09
N TYR A 147 -2.57 5.02 -22.41
CA TYR A 147 -3.13 6.36 -22.35
C TYR A 147 -3.12 7.06 -23.71
N GLN A 148 -2.03 6.94 -24.48
CA GLN A 148 -1.93 7.52 -25.82
C GLN A 148 -2.95 6.92 -26.80
N THR A 149 -3.28 5.63 -26.66
CA THR A 149 -4.29 4.95 -27.49
C THR A 149 -5.71 5.07 -26.94
N GLY A 150 -5.92 5.77 -25.82
CA GLY A 150 -7.24 5.95 -25.21
C GLY A 150 -7.83 4.69 -24.57
N THR A 151 -6.98 3.73 -24.19
CA THR A 151 -7.37 2.43 -23.62
C THR A 151 -6.69 2.13 -22.28
N PRO A 152 -6.73 3.04 -21.27
CA PRO A 152 -6.20 2.73 -19.94
C PRO A 152 -7.00 1.61 -19.26
N LEU A 153 -6.34 0.80 -18.44
CA LEU A 153 -6.96 -0.36 -17.77
C LEU A 153 -7.98 0.05 -16.70
N SER A 154 -7.70 1.11 -15.95
CA SER A 154 -8.58 1.74 -14.95
C SER A 154 -7.95 3.05 -14.47
N VAL A 155 -8.55 3.73 -13.47
CA VAL A 155 -7.92 4.90 -12.82
C VAL A 155 -6.60 4.56 -12.09
N MET A 156 -6.31 3.27 -11.86
CA MET A 156 -5.05 2.81 -11.29
C MET A 156 -3.95 2.61 -12.34
N ASP A 157 -4.26 2.68 -13.64
CA ASP A 157 -3.26 2.46 -14.69
C ASP A 157 -2.19 3.56 -14.64
N GLY A 158 -0.93 3.16 -14.50
CA GLY A 158 0.22 4.05 -14.38
C GLY A 158 0.52 4.55 -12.96
N VAL A 159 -0.30 4.18 -11.96
CA VAL A 159 -0.05 4.54 -10.56
C VAL A 159 1.05 3.66 -9.97
N LEU A 160 2.07 4.28 -9.38
CA LEU A 160 3.16 3.56 -8.69
C LEU A 160 2.69 3.02 -7.35
N VAL A 161 2.95 1.72 -7.10
CA VAL A 161 2.64 1.04 -5.84
C VAL A 161 3.89 0.29 -5.37
N ALA A 162 4.26 0.46 -4.11
CA ALA A 162 5.33 -0.30 -3.48
C ALA A 162 4.77 -1.59 -2.85
N VAL A 163 5.48 -2.70 -3.00
CA VAL A 163 5.11 -4.00 -2.43
C VAL A 163 6.07 -4.32 -1.28
N LYS A 164 5.52 -4.82 -0.16
CA LYS A 164 6.32 -5.24 0.99
C LYS A 164 7.05 -6.54 0.65
N ASP A 165 8.32 -6.65 1.05
CA ASP A 165 9.20 -7.79 0.71
C ASP A 165 8.85 -9.14 1.36
N GLU A 166 7.73 -9.19 2.09
CA GLU A 166 7.10 -10.43 2.58
C GLU A 166 6.05 -10.96 1.58
N ILE A 167 5.84 -10.27 0.46
CA ILE A 167 4.84 -10.57 -0.57
C ILE A 167 5.53 -10.72 -1.92
N ASP A 168 5.28 -11.85 -2.58
CA ASP A 168 5.84 -12.14 -3.89
C ASP A 168 5.42 -11.12 -4.96
N CYS A 169 6.42 -10.53 -5.63
CA CYS A 169 6.24 -9.58 -6.71
C CYS A 169 7.30 -9.82 -7.78
N LEU A 170 6.93 -10.46 -8.89
CA LEU A 170 7.87 -10.72 -9.97
C LEU A 170 8.36 -9.39 -10.60
N PRO A 171 9.63 -9.30 -11.05
CA PRO A 171 10.67 -10.35 -11.03
C PRO A 171 11.52 -10.39 -9.74
N TYR A 172 11.13 -9.65 -8.70
CA TYR A 172 11.91 -9.47 -7.49
C TYR A 172 11.88 -10.73 -6.60
N PRO A 173 13.02 -11.10 -5.97
CA PRO A 173 13.01 -12.14 -4.94
C PRO A 173 12.38 -11.60 -3.65
N THR A 174 11.71 -12.47 -2.91
CA THR A 174 11.13 -12.20 -1.59
C THR A 174 12.16 -12.53 -0.51
N THR A 175 12.59 -11.57 0.30
CA THR A 175 13.63 -11.76 1.34
C THR A 175 13.21 -11.39 2.77
N GLY A 176 11.96 -10.96 2.95
CA GLY A 176 11.36 -10.55 4.22
C GLY A 176 10.91 -11.70 5.13
#